data_AF-A0A1G7NXU4-F1
#
_entry.id   AF-A0A1G7NXU4-F1
#
_cell.length_a   1.000
_cell.length_b   1.000
_cell.length_c   1.000
_cell.angle_alpha   90.00
_cell.angle_beta   90.00
_cell.angle_gamma   90.00
#
_symmetry.space_group_name_H-M   'P 1'
#
loop_
_entity.id
_entity.type
_entity.pdbx_description
1 polymer ?
#
loop_
_entity_poly.entity_id
_entity_poly.type
_entity_poly.pdbx_seq_one_letter_code
_entity_poly.pdbx_strand_id
1 'polypeptide(L)'
;MAEITAGPNPIPAKQWPNFTLSRLWHHPVLIPFHQALKGNKMQHKVEELIDQSQYILTLEEGWDGEDGSPVNKAIWETATSFLRAYVKYIDQRYGFSFDLPEINPLRDGSIDLEWRTSKGRLLINFNEKHPHEASFYGDRYADEDSIKGNVDVKEVKEHLAIWMKNCL
;
A
#
# COMPACT_ATOMS: atom_id res chain seq x y z
N MET A 1 10.67 -73.20 -45.19
CA MET A 1 12.03 -73.06 -45.75
C MET A 1 12.08 -71.77 -46.55
N ALA A 2 13.01 -70.88 -46.24
CA ALA A 2 13.50 -69.78 -47.09
C ALA A 2 14.45 -68.92 -46.22
N GLU A 3 15.75 -69.17 -46.31
CA GLU A 3 16.76 -68.23 -45.80
C GLU A 3 17.10 -67.22 -46.91
N ILE A 4 17.32 -65.96 -46.56
CA ILE A 4 18.16 -65.04 -47.34
C ILE A 4 19.09 -64.32 -46.35
N THR A 5 20.33 -64.11 -46.76
CA THR A 5 21.48 -63.75 -45.92
C THR A 5 21.65 -62.24 -45.69
N ALA A 6 22.59 -61.89 -44.79
CA ALA A 6 22.78 -60.54 -44.27
C ALA A 6 23.91 -59.74 -44.97
N GLY A 7 23.87 -58.41 -44.81
CA GLY A 7 25.04 -57.53 -44.89
C GLY A 7 24.72 -56.08 -45.30
N PRO A 8 25.53 -55.06 -44.92
CA PRO A 8 26.63 -55.05 -43.95
C PRO A 8 26.46 -54.04 -42.79
N ASN A 9 27.41 -54.06 -41.86
CA ASN A 9 27.65 -53.11 -40.74
C ASN A 9 29.18 -52.76 -40.81
N PRO A 10 29.81 -51.88 -40.00
CA PRO A 10 29.35 -50.87 -39.01
C PRO A 10 29.55 -49.42 -39.58
N ILE A 11 29.86 -48.28 -38.91
CA ILE A 11 30.39 -47.87 -37.57
C ILE A 11 29.79 -46.47 -37.17
N PRO A 12 30.14 -45.75 -36.05
CA PRO A 12 29.09 -45.28 -35.14
C PRO A 12 29.14 -43.79 -34.70
N ALA A 13 28.37 -43.50 -33.65
CA ALA A 13 28.58 -42.47 -32.61
C ALA A 13 28.07 -41.02 -32.84
N LYS A 14 26.98 -40.72 -32.11
CA LYS A 14 27.10 -39.86 -30.91
C LYS A 14 26.02 -40.21 -29.89
N GLN A 15 26.42 -40.74 -28.73
CA GLN A 15 25.53 -40.81 -27.57
C GLN A 15 25.37 -39.40 -26.98
N TRP A 16 24.14 -39.03 -26.66
CA TRP A 16 23.83 -37.92 -25.76
C TRP A 16 23.15 -38.52 -24.52
N PRO A 17 23.45 -38.07 -23.30
CA PRO A 17 22.89 -38.67 -22.08
C PRO A 17 21.39 -38.36 -21.96
N ASN A 18 20.62 -39.36 -21.50
CA ASN A 18 19.19 -39.22 -21.26
C ASN A 18 18.91 -38.23 -20.11
N PHE A 19 18.20 -37.15 -20.39
CA PHE A 19 17.67 -36.25 -19.35
C PHE A 19 16.36 -36.80 -18.79
N THR A 20 16.41 -37.45 -17.63
CA THR A 20 15.24 -37.82 -16.83
C THR A 20 14.68 -36.58 -16.10
N LEU A 21 13.84 -35.80 -16.80
CA LEU A 21 13.18 -34.62 -16.24
C LEU A 21 11.97 -34.97 -15.34
N SER A 22 12.24 -35.48 -14.15
CA SER A 22 11.29 -35.57 -13.04
C SER A 22 11.60 -34.52 -11.97
N ARG A 23 11.46 -33.23 -12.32
CA ARG A 23 11.73 -32.10 -11.39
C ARG A 23 10.51 -31.20 -11.18
N LEU A 24 9.86 -31.43 -10.03
CA LEU A 24 8.96 -30.56 -9.28
C LEU A 24 8.59 -29.20 -9.93
N TRP A 25 7.36 -29.11 -10.45
CA TRP A 25 6.75 -27.83 -10.84
C TRP A 25 6.56 -26.92 -9.62
N HIS A 26 7.55 -26.06 -9.36
CA HIS A 26 7.31 -24.83 -8.61
C HIS A 26 6.83 -23.79 -9.62
N HIS A 27 5.56 -23.40 -9.56
CA HIS A 27 5.09 -22.24 -10.31
C HIS A 27 5.68 -20.98 -9.64
N PRO A 28 6.59 -20.21 -10.28
CA PRO A 28 6.78 -18.84 -9.86
C PRO A 28 5.45 -18.11 -10.09
N VAL A 29 4.91 -17.47 -9.05
CA VAL A 29 3.76 -16.59 -9.21
C VAL A 29 4.24 -15.40 -10.05
N LEU A 30 3.93 -15.43 -11.34
CA LEU A 30 4.20 -14.34 -12.27
C LEU A 30 3.31 -13.15 -11.92
N ILE A 31 3.76 -12.34 -10.95
CA ILE A 31 3.27 -10.98 -10.76
C ILE A 31 3.45 -10.27 -12.12
N PRO A 32 2.38 -9.81 -12.78
CA PRO A 32 2.49 -9.18 -14.09
C PRO A 32 3.42 -7.97 -14.00
N PHE A 33 4.32 -7.81 -14.98
CA PHE A 33 5.33 -6.74 -14.98
C PHE A 33 4.72 -5.33 -14.85
N HIS A 34 3.51 -5.13 -15.38
CA HIS A 34 2.73 -3.90 -15.22
C HIS A 34 2.32 -3.58 -13.77
N GLN A 35 2.20 -4.58 -12.90
CA GLN A 35 1.85 -4.40 -11.49
C GLN A 35 3.08 -3.91 -10.70
N ALA A 36 4.26 -4.48 -10.96
CA ALA A 36 5.52 -4.05 -10.34
C ALA A 36 5.89 -2.59 -10.68
N LEU A 37 5.65 -2.15 -11.92
CA LEU A 37 5.91 -0.76 -12.34
C LEU A 37 4.92 0.25 -11.71
N LYS A 38 3.68 -0.15 -11.43
CA LYS A 38 2.70 0.71 -10.74
C LYS A 38 3.09 0.96 -9.28
N GLY A 39 3.42 -0.11 -8.53
CA GLY A 39 3.73 -0.01 -7.10
C GLY A 39 4.90 0.94 -6.81
N ASN A 40 5.93 0.94 -7.67
CA ASN A 40 7.05 1.89 -7.57
C ASN A 40 6.59 3.36 -7.72
N LYS A 41 5.79 3.68 -8.74
CA LYS A 41 5.29 5.06 -8.94
C LYS A 41 4.39 5.53 -7.80
N MET A 42 3.58 4.65 -7.21
CA MET A 42 2.74 5.04 -6.07
C MET A 42 3.57 5.23 -4.79
N GLN A 43 4.54 4.35 -4.52
CA GLN A 43 5.44 4.51 -3.37
C GLN A 43 6.26 5.80 -3.47
N HIS A 44 6.77 6.15 -4.65
CA HIS A 44 7.48 7.42 -4.87
C HIS A 44 6.63 8.64 -4.46
N LYS A 45 5.36 8.69 -4.89
CA LYS A 45 4.42 9.75 -4.48
C LYS A 45 4.18 9.82 -2.96
N VAL A 46 4.16 8.67 -2.29
CA VAL A 46 3.95 8.61 -0.83
C VAL A 46 5.16 9.19 -0.10
N GLU A 47 6.38 8.84 -0.50
CA GLU A 47 7.58 9.42 0.10
C GLU A 47 7.70 10.92 -0.24
N GLU A 48 7.39 11.35 -1.48
CA GLU A 48 7.35 12.77 -1.86
C GLU A 48 6.37 13.60 -0.98
N LEU A 49 5.18 13.07 -0.71
CA LEU A 49 4.19 13.69 0.16
C LEU A 49 4.66 13.74 1.63
N ILE A 50 5.29 12.67 2.11
CA ILE A 50 5.80 12.59 3.48
C ILE A 50 6.96 13.57 3.66
N ASP A 51 7.91 13.66 2.73
CA ASP A 51 8.99 14.64 2.76
C ASP A 51 8.46 16.08 2.70
N GLN A 52 7.44 16.35 1.86
CA GLN A 52 6.75 17.64 1.84
C GLN A 52 6.11 17.97 3.20
N SER A 53 5.55 17.00 3.92
CA SER A 53 4.92 17.21 5.23
C SER A 53 5.90 17.52 6.38
N GLN A 54 7.23 17.45 6.18
CA GLN A 54 8.20 17.65 7.26
C GLN A 54 8.15 19.06 7.90
N TYR A 55 7.57 20.07 7.24
CA TYR A 55 7.35 21.41 7.81
C TYR A 55 6.47 21.38 9.08
N ILE A 56 5.65 20.35 9.26
CA ILE A 56 4.81 20.14 10.46
C ILE A 56 5.69 20.05 11.72
N LEU A 57 6.92 19.54 11.59
CA LEU A 57 7.89 19.43 12.68
C LEU A 57 8.61 20.74 13.02
N THR A 58 8.33 21.83 12.28
CA THR A 58 8.85 23.17 12.52
C THR A 58 7.76 24.17 12.91
N LEU A 59 6.57 23.69 13.29
CA LEU A 59 5.49 24.53 13.81
C LEU A 59 5.74 24.84 15.29
N GLU A 60 5.76 26.13 15.62
CA GLU A 60 5.91 26.65 17.00
C GLU A 60 4.54 26.88 17.66
N GLU A 61 4.52 27.20 18.96
CA GLU A 61 3.29 27.52 19.69
C GLU A 61 2.57 28.74 19.08
N GLY A 62 1.28 28.61 18.78
CA GLY A 62 0.47 29.65 18.12
C GLY A 62 0.65 29.72 16.61
N TRP A 63 1.13 28.64 15.95
CA TRP A 63 1.37 28.61 14.49
C TRP A 63 0.13 28.91 13.63
N ASP A 64 -1.07 28.70 14.15
CA ASP A 64 -2.35 29.01 13.49
C ASP A 64 -2.84 30.46 13.73
N GLY A 65 -2.08 31.25 14.51
CA GLY A 65 -2.42 32.59 14.94
C GLY A 65 -3.21 32.68 16.25
N GLU A 66 -3.53 31.53 16.87
CA GLU A 66 -4.26 31.45 18.15
C GLU A 66 -3.49 30.57 19.16
N ASP A 67 -3.96 29.35 19.44
CA ASP A 67 -3.42 28.41 20.44
C ASP A 67 -2.98 27.07 19.82
N GLY A 68 -2.57 27.07 18.53
CA GLY A 68 -1.99 25.91 17.85
C GLY A 68 -0.73 25.37 18.49
N SER A 69 -0.81 24.18 19.10
CA SER A 69 0.34 23.49 19.68
C SER A 69 1.28 22.90 18.62
N PRO A 70 2.60 22.81 18.89
CA PRO A 70 3.56 22.06 18.09
C PRO A 70 3.18 20.58 17.95
N VAL A 71 3.42 20.02 16.76
CA VAL A 71 3.16 18.59 16.51
C VAL A 71 4.37 17.73 16.91
N ASN A 72 4.15 16.77 17.81
CA ASN A 72 5.20 15.86 18.25
C ASN A 72 5.65 14.94 17.10
N LYS A 73 6.97 14.85 16.90
CA LYS A 73 7.61 13.97 15.91
C LYS A 73 7.12 12.52 15.98
N ALA A 74 6.82 11.98 17.18
CA ALA A 74 6.31 10.62 17.32
C ALA A 74 4.92 10.42 16.67
N ILE A 75 4.08 11.47 16.63
CA ILE A 75 2.78 11.46 15.96
C ILE A 75 2.96 11.50 14.45
N TRP A 76 3.85 12.36 13.95
CA TRP A 76 4.23 12.41 12.54
C TRP A 76 4.84 11.09 12.03
N GLU A 77 5.77 10.49 12.78
CA GLU A 77 6.34 9.17 12.45
C GLU A 77 5.26 8.08 12.46
N THR A 78 4.26 8.16 13.34
CA THR A 78 3.13 7.22 13.39
C THR A 78 2.18 7.38 12.21
N ALA A 79 1.71 8.59 11.94
CA ALA A 79 0.80 8.89 10.83
C ALA A 79 1.43 8.55 9.46
N THR A 80 2.68 8.95 9.24
CA THR A 80 3.39 8.65 7.99
C THR A 80 3.75 7.16 7.84
N SER A 81 3.96 6.44 8.93
CA SER A 81 4.10 4.97 8.90
C SER A 81 2.78 4.26 8.57
N PHE A 82 1.66 4.71 9.15
CA PHE A 82 0.33 4.20 8.80
C PHE A 82 0.01 4.46 7.32
N LEU A 83 0.31 5.67 6.81
CA LEU A 83 0.10 6.00 5.39
C LEU A 83 0.84 5.04 4.45
N ARG A 84 2.14 4.79 4.70
CA ARG A 84 2.93 3.81 3.94
C ARG A 84 2.30 2.41 3.96
N ALA A 85 1.83 1.96 5.13
CA ALA A 85 1.15 0.67 5.26
C ALA A 85 -0.18 0.63 4.51
N TYR A 86 -1.00 1.67 4.63
CA TYR A 86 -2.31 1.82 4.01
C TYR A 86 -2.23 1.81 2.48
N VAL A 87 -1.34 2.61 1.90
CA VAL A 87 -1.16 2.66 0.43
C VAL A 87 -0.63 1.33 -0.11
N LYS A 88 0.35 0.73 0.56
CA LYS A 88 0.88 -0.60 0.22
C LYS A 88 -0.21 -1.67 0.24
N TYR A 89 -1.10 -1.63 1.24
CA TYR A 89 -2.23 -2.57 1.35
C TYR A 89 -3.20 -2.42 0.17
N ILE A 90 -3.58 -1.19 -0.21
CA ILE A 90 -4.51 -0.95 -1.31
C ILE A 90 -3.91 -1.36 -2.67
N ASP A 91 -2.66 -0.97 -2.95
CA ASP A 91 -1.97 -1.33 -4.20
C ASP A 91 -1.87 -2.86 -4.37
N GLN A 92 -1.50 -3.57 -3.31
CA GLN A 92 -1.38 -5.04 -3.30
C GLN A 92 -2.72 -5.76 -3.40
N ARG A 93 -3.78 -5.26 -2.74
CA ARG A 93 -5.06 -5.98 -2.58
C ARG A 93 -6.10 -5.64 -3.63
N TYR A 94 -6.05 -4.43 -4.21
CA TYR A 94 -7.08 -3.96 -5.15
C TYR A 94 -6.52 -3.32 -6.44
N GLY A 95 -5.28 -2.82 -6.46
CA GLY A 95 -4.58 -2.37 -7.67
C GLY A 95 -5.19 -1.18 -8.43
N PHE A 96 -6.13 -0.46 -7.82
CA PHE A 96 -6.69 0.78 -8.37
C PHE A 96 -5.78 1.99 -8.05
N SER A 97 -5.84 3.01 -8.90
CA SER A 97 -5.26 4.31 -8.57
C SER A 97 -6.24 5.08 -7.70
N PHE A 98 -5.72 5.74 -6.67
CA PHE A 98 -6.45 6.67 -5.81
C PHE A 98 -5.53 7.83 -5.47
N ASP A 99 -6.10 8.95 -5.08
CA ASP A 99 -5.33 10.11 -4.66
C ASP A 99 -4.87 9.94 -3.20
N LEU A 100 -3.70 10.51 -2.90
CA LEU A 100 -3.12 10.47 -1.55
C LEU A 100 -3.82 11.49 -0.64
N PRO A 101 -3.82 11.29 0.69
CA PRO A 101 -4.46 12.23 1.59
C PRO A 101 -3.66 13.53 1.69
N GLU A 102 -4.33 14.58 2.15
CA GLU A 102 -3.65 15.70 2.81
C GLU A 102 -3.10 15.23 4.17
N ILE A 103 -1.90 15.69 4.54
CA ILE A 103 -1.32 15.46 5.87
C ILE A 103 -1.44 16.80 6.62
N ASN A 104 -2.47 16.91 7.45
CA ASN A 104 -2.91 18.18 8.04
C ASN A 104 -2.59 18.22 9.55
N PRO A 105 -1.79 19.18 10.03
CA PRO A 105 -1.62 19.41 11.47
C PRO A 105 -2.88 20.05 12.06
N LEU A 106 -3.30 19.63 13.24
CA LEU A 106 -4.41 20.23 13.98
C LEU A 106 -3.91 21.02 15.20
N ARG A 107 -4.75 21.96 15.66
CA ARG A 107 -4.49 22.85 16.80
C ARG A 107 -4.03 22.13 18.07
N ASP A 108 -4.53 20.92 18.36
CA ASP A 108 -4.19 20.17 19.58
C ASP A 108 -2.92 19.30 19.44
N GLY A 109 -2.07 19.56 18.44
CA GLY A 109 -0.84 18.82 18.17
C GLY A 109 -1.05 17.46 17.49
N SER A 110 -2.30 17.11 17.14
CA SER A 110 -2.62 15.91 16.37
C SER A 110 -2.43 16.10 14.86
N ILE A 111 -2.45 15.00 14.10
CA ILE A 111 -2.40 14.99 12.63
C ILE A 111 -3.61 14.26 12.07
N ASP A 112 -4.27 14.86 11.08
CA ASP A 112 -5.22 14.17 10.21
C ASP A 112 -4.54 13.71 8.91
N LEU A 113 -4.78 12.46 8.53
CA LEU A 113 -4.69 12.00 7.15
C LEU A 113 -6.07 12.11 6.52
N GLU A 114 -6.30 13.12 5.67
CA GLU A 114 -7.62 13.37 5.06
C GLU A 114 -7.63 13.11 3.54
N TRP A 115 -8.40 12.10 3.13
CA TRP A 115 -8.78 11.88 1.74
C TRP A 115 -10.09 12.61 1.43
N ARG A 116 -10.12 13.40 0.35
CA ARG A 116 -11.34 14.02 -0.19
C ARG A 116 -11.53 13.60 -1.65
N THR A 117 -12.75 13.25 -2.03
CA THR A 117 -13.12 12.93 -3.43
C THR A 117 -14.33 13.75 -3.88
N SER A 118 -14.90 13.42 -5.04
CA SER A 118 -16.19 13.96 -5.50
C SER A 118 -17.43 13.35 -4.83
N LYS A 119 -17.29 12.27 -4.04
CA LYS A 119 -18.40 11.50 -3.45
C LYS A 119 -18.41 11.52 -1.92
N GLY A 120 -17.25 11.71 -1.29
CA GLY A 120 -17.13 11.71 0.16
C GLY A 120 -15.71 12.02 0.61
N ARG A 121 -15.45 11.76 1.89
CA ARG A 121 -14.13 11.85 2.50
C ARG A 121 -13.87 10.71 3.49
N LEU A 122 -12.61 10.62 3.90
CA LEU A 122 -12.15 9.81 5.01
C LEU A 122 -11.03 10.58 5.72
N LEU A 123 -11.20 10.85 7.01
CA LEU A 123 -10.14 11.38 7.87
C LEU A 123 -9.74 10.31 8.91
N ILE A 124 -8.44 10.26 9.19
CA ILE A 124 -7.86 9.40 10.23
C ILE A 124 -6.93 10.27 11.09
N ASN A 125 -7.31 10.48 12.35
CA ASN A 125 -6.63 11.36 13.31
C ASN A 125 -5.66 10.58 14.20
N PHE A 126 -4.44 11.09 14.34
CA PHE A 126 -3.37 10.55 15.17
C PHE A 126 -3.03 11.58 16.26
N ASN A 127 -3.20 11.22 17.53
CA ASN A 127 -3.04 12.13 18.68
C ASN A 127 -2.26 11.49 19.84
N GLU A 128 -1.65 12.32 20.69
CA GLU A 128 -0.82 11.87 21.82
C GLU A 128 -1.59 11.13 22.92
N LYS A 129 -2.90 11.35 23.03
CA LYS A 129 -3.75 10.77 24.08
C LYS A 129 -3.90 9.25 23.89
N HIS A 130 -3.79 8.78 22.64
CA HIS A 130 -3.96 7.38 22.27
C HIS A 130 -2.86 6.92 21.28
N PRO A 131 -1.58 6.81 21.69
CA PRO A 131 -0.44 6.58 20.79
C PRO A 131 -0.39 5.19 20.13
N HIS A 132 -1.46 4.39 20.25
CA HIS A 132 -1.64 3.07 19.63
C HIS A 132 -2.95 2.97 18.84
N GLU A 133 -3.85 3.95 18.92
CA GLU A 133 -5.14 3.98 18.21
C GLU A 133 -5.32 5.31 17.49
N ALA A 134 -5.64 5.26 16.20
CA ALA A 134 -6.12 6.42 15.46
C ALA A 134 -7.65 6.40 15.40
N SER A 135 -8.29 7.54 15.66
CA SER A 135 -9.73 7.68 15.43
C SER A 135 -9.99 8.00 13.96
N PHE A 136 -11.12 7.55 13.41
CA PHE A 136 -11.49 7.81 12.03
C PHE A 136 -12.93 8.28 11.90
N TYR A 137 -13.17 9.06 10.85
CA TYR A 137 -14.50 9.46 10.40
C TYR A 137 -14.53 9.48 8.87
N GLY A 138 -15.66 9.11 8.27
CA GLY A 138 -15.89 9.29 6.85
C GLY A 138 -17.38 9.43 6.57
N ASP A 139 -17.74 10.35 5.69
CA ASP A 139 -19.10 10.55 5.19
C ASP A 139 -19.12 10.51 3.65
N ARG A 140 -20.24 10.03 3.11
CA ARG A 140 -20.64 10.37 1.75
C ARG A 140 -21.41 11.69 1.82
N TYR A 141 -21.06 12.64 0.96
CA TYR A 141 -21.66 13.96 1.00
C TYR A 141 -23.17 13.88 0.70
N ALA A 142 -23.93 14.88 1.17
CA ALA A 142 -25.41 14.89 1.12
C ALA A 142 -26.10 13.79 1.96
N ASP A 143 -25.55 13.52 3.15
CA ASP A 143 -26.17 12.75 4.24
C ASP A 143 -26.54 11.29 3.93
N GLU A 144 -25.93 10.67 2.91
CA GLU A 144 -26.25 9.29 2.51
C GLU A 144 -25.86 8.22 3.55
N ASP A 145 -24.65 8.33 4.12
CA ASP A 145 -24.07 7.37 5.07
C ASP A 145 -22.82 7.98 5.74
N SER A 146 -22.49 7.54 6.96
CA SER A 146 -21.18 7.81 7.58
C SER A 146 -20.66 6.64 8.41
N ILE A 147 -19.34 6.56 8.54
CA ILE A 147 -18.60 5.62 9.40
C ILE A 147 -17.74 6.37 10.41
N LYS A 148 -17.53 5.77 11.59
CA LYS A 148 -16.59 6.26 12.60
C LYS A 148 -16.16 5.17 13.57
N GLY A 149 -15.01 5.35 14.20
CA GLY A 149 -14.46 4.43 15.20
C GLY A 149 -12.97 4.67 15.44
N ASN A 150 -12.30 3.65 15.97
CA ASN A 150 -10.84 3.65 16.16
C ASN A 150 -10.20 2.48 15.39
N VAL A 151 -8.92 2.60 15.03
CA VAL A 151 -8.08 1.53 14.47
C VAL A 151 -6.71 1.49 15.14
N ASP A 152 -6.16 0.30 15.34
CA ASP A 152 -4.75 0.14 15.76
C ASP A 152 -3.83 0.71 14.66
N VAL A 153 -2.92 1.61 15.03
CA VAL A 153 -2.01 2.28 14.10
C VAL A 153 -1.03 1.33 13.38
N LYS A 154 -0.94 0.06 13.82
CA LYS A 154 -0.13 -1.00 13.20
C LYS A 154 -0.93 -1.84 12.19
N GLU A 155 -2.26 -1.70 12.11
CA GLU A 155 -3.12 -2.55 11.28
C GLU A 155 -4.02 -1.76 10.32
N VAL A 156 -3.81 -1.97 9.02
CA VAL A 156 -4.74 -1.49 7.98
C VAL A 156 -6.01 -2.33 8.01
N LYS A 157 -7.10 -1.76 8.54
CA LYS A 157 -8.42 -2.42 8.56
C LYS A 157 -9.07 -2.37 7.17
N GLU A 158 -9.49 -3.53 6.68
CA GLU A 158 -10.00 -3.68 5.30
C GLU A 158 -11.19 -2.77 4.98
N HIS A 159 -12.07 -2.51 5.95
CA HIS A 159 -13.26 -1.67 5.74
C HIS A 159 -12.94 -0.22 5.39
N LEU A 160 -11.80 0.35 5.84
CA LEU A 160 -11.38 1.70 5.47
C LEU A 160 -10.93 1.76 4.00
N ALA A 161 -10.22 0.73 3.54
CA ALA A 161 -9.82 0.61 2.14
C ALA A 161 -11.03 0.38 1.21
N ILE A 162 -12.04 -0.37 1.67
CA ILE A 162 -13.32 -0.53 0.96
C ILE A 162 -14.12 0.77 0.94
N TRP A 163 -14.17 1.51 2.06
CA TRP A 163 -14.80 2.83 2.11
C TRP A 163 -14.18 3.79 1.09
N MET A 164 -12.85 3.90 1.09
CA MET A 164 -12.13 4.73 0.14
C MET A 164 -12.39 4.31 -1.30
N LYS A 165 -12.34 3.01 -1.61
CA LYS A 165 -12.68 2.46 -2.93
C LYS A 165 -14.07 2.86 -3.41
N ASN A 166 -15.07 2.91 -2.51
CA ASN A 166 -16.44 3.25 -2.85
C ASN A 166 -16.67 4.78 -2.96
N CYS A 167 -15.77 5.59 -2.42
CA CYS A 167 -15.78 7.05 -2.54
C CYS A 167 -15.04 7.57 -3.79
N LEU A 168 -14.34 6.71 -4.54
CA LEU A 168 -13.76 7.01 -5.87
C LEU A 168 -14.83 6.88 -6.96
#